data_AF-A0A5C7XYQ4-F1
#
_entry.id   AF-A0A5C7XYQ4-F1
#
_cell.length_a   1.000
_cell.length_b   1.000
_cell.length_c   1.000
_cell.angle_alpha   90.00
_cell.angle_beta   90.00
_cell.angle_gamma   90.00
#
_symmetry.space_group_name_H-M   'P 1'
#
loop_
_entity.id
_entity.type
_entity.pdbx_description
1 polymer ?
#
loop_
_entity_poly.entity_id
_entity_poly.type
_entity_poly.pdbx_seq_one_letter_code
_entity_poly.pdbx_strand_id
1 'polypeptide(L)'
;DGPMPQTREHVLLARQVGVPYILVALNKSDMVDDEELLELVELEVRELLGAQEFDEEAPVVRVSALKALEGDEKWVKSVEDLMDAVDESIPDPVRETDKPFLMPVEDVFTITGRGTVVTGRVERGVINVNEEVEIVGIRTDVTKTTVTGVEMFRKLLDQGQAGDNVGLLIRGIKREDVERGQVVVKPGTTTPHTEFEGQAYILSKDEGGRHTPFFNNYRPQFYFRTTDVTGVVTLPEGTEMVMPGDNTEMTVKLIQPVAMDEGLRFAIREGGRTVGAGRVVKIIK
;
A
#
# COMPACT_ATOMS: atom_id res chain seq x y z
N ASP A 1 16.52 21.22 -6.68
CA ASP A 1 16.40 19.94 -7.40
C ASP A 1 15.14 19.90 -8.27
N GLY A 2 13.96 20.24 -7.73
CA GLY A 2 12.69 20.11 -8.46
C GLY A 2 12.20 18.65 -8.51
N PRO A 3 11.13 18.35 -9.27
CA PRO A 3 10.63 16.99 -9.43
C PRO A 3 11.64 16.07 -10.12
N MET A 4 12.05 15.01 -9.43
CA MET A 4 13.00 14.00 -9.94
C MET A 4 12.27 12.73 -10.40
N PRO A 5 12.93 11.79 -11.09
CA PRO A 5 12.31 10.54 -11.53
C PRO A 5 11.61 9.76 -10.40
N GLN A 6 12.24 9.66 -9.21
CA GLN A 6 11.62 9.03 -8.05
C GLN A 6 10.41 9.80 -7.52
N THR A 7 10.39 11.14 -7.64
CA THR A 7 9.22 11.94 -7.27
C THR A 7 8.02 11.55 -8.13
N ARG A 8 8.23 11.43 -9.44
CA ARG A 8 7.18 11.01 -10.39
C ARG A 8 6.72 9.59 -10.10
N GLU A 9 7.66 8.67 -9.89
CA GLU A 9 7.37 7.27 -9.53
C GLU A 9 6.56 7.19 -8.23
N HIS A 10 6.92 7.94 -7.18
CA HIS A 10 6.19 7.90 -5.91
C HIS A 10 4.77 8.46 -6.01
N VAL A 11 4.56 9.57 -6.75
CA VAL A 11 3.20 10.13 -6.95
C VAL A 11 2.34 9.13 -7.71
N LEU A 12 2.85 8.58 -8.80
CA LEU A 12 2.19 7.51 -9.55
C LEU A 12 1.85 6.32 -8.64
N LEU A 13 2.83 5.78 -7.91
CA LEU A 13 2.62 4.64 -7.01
C LEU A 13 1.60 4.96 -5.91
N ALA A 14 1.62 6.17 -5.35
CA ALA A 14 0.65 6.62 -4.36
C ALA A 14 -0.78 6.51 -4.89
N ARG A 15 -1.03 6.97 -6.12
CA ARG A 15 -2.34 6.83 -6.78
C ARG A 15 -2.73 5.36 -6.92
N GLN A 16 -1.79 4.55 -7.37
CA GLN A 16 -2.02 3.14 -7.64
C GLN A 16 -2.31 2.33 -6.37
N VAL A 17 -1.62 2.60 -5.26
CA VAL A 17 -1.89 1.94 -3.96
C VAL A 17 -3.05 2.58 -3.19
N GLY A 18 -3.73 3.57 -3.77
CA GLY A 18 -4.94 4.16 -3.22
C GLY A 18 -4.72 5.21 -2.14
N VAL A 19 -3.57 5.89 -2.15
CA VAL A 19 -3.36 7.10 -1.33
C VAL A 19 -4.34 8.17 -1.82
N PRO A 20 -5.23 8.70 -0.95
CA PRO A 20 -6.29 9.61 -1.38
C PRO A 20 -5.84 11.08 -1.44
N TYR A 21 -4.86 11.47 -0.63
CA TYR A 21 -4.40 12.86 -0.49
C TYR A 21 -2.87 12.91 -0.50
N ILE A 22 -2.32 13.93 -1.16
CA ILE A 22 -0.91 14.29 -1.11
C ILE A 22 -0.82 15.74 -0.68
N LEU A 23 0.14 16.03 0.20
CA LEU A 23 0.54 17.37 0.58
C LEU A 23 2.04 17.50 0.32
N VAL A 24 2.49 18.67 -0.11
CA VAL A 24 3.88 18.86 -0.57
C VAL A 24 4.64 19.73 0.41
N ALA A 25 5.76 19.20 0.92
CA ALA A 25 6.79 19.98 1.58
C ALA A 25 7.90 20.31 0.57
N LEU A 26 7.98 21.56 0.10
CA LEU A 26 9.06 22.01 -0.79
C LEU A 26 10.30 22.28 0.06
N ASN A 27 11.11 21.24 0.28
CA ASN A 27 12.24 21.28 1.20
C ASN A 27 13.49 21.94 0.59
N LYS A 28 14.43 22.34 1.46
CA LYS A 28 15.67 23.07 1.13
C LYS A 28 15.42 24.48 0.58
N SER A 29 14.30 25.11 0.93
CA SER A 29 14.01 26.49 0.51
C SER A 29 15.00 27.51 1.10
N ASP A 30 15.78 27.15 2.12
CA ASP A 30 16.88 27.98 2.63
C ASP A 30 18.08 28.09 1.68
N MET A 31 18.18 27.17 0.71
CA MET A 31 19.28 27.13 -0.26
C MET A 31 18.95 27.86 -1.57
N VAL A 32 17.74 28.42 -1.68
CA VAL A 32 17.23 29.07 -2.89
C VAL A 32 16.75 30.47 -2.53
N ASP A 33 17.52 31.47 -2.93
CA ASP A 33 17.18 32.89 -2.71
C ASP A 33 16.28 33.46 -3.83
N ASP A 34 16.12 32.71 -4.93
CA ASP A 34 15.33 33.11 -6.09
C ASP A 34 13.87 32.67 -5.95
N GLU A 35 12.99 33.65 -5.73
CA GLU A 35 11.56 33.44 -5.55
C GLU A 35 10.88 32.89 -6.83
N GLU A 36 11.31 33.35 -8.02
CA GLU A 36 10.74 32.88 -9.29
C GLU A 36 11.06 31.40 -9.52
N LEU A 37 12.25 30.95 -9.09
CA LEU A 37 12.62 29.54 -9.17
C LEU A 37 11.77 28.66 -8.24
N LEU A 38 11.45 29.15 -7.04
CA LEU A 38 10.58 28.42 -6.11
C LEU A 38 9.16 28.31 -6.64
N GLU A 39 8.61 29.39 -7.21
CA GLU A 39 7.30 29.39 -7.87
C GLU A 39 7.26 28.44 -9.08
N LEU A 40 8.32 28.42 -9.89
CA LEU A 40 8.43 27.50 -11.02
C LEU A 40 8.42 26.03 -10.56
N VAL A 41 9.20 25.70 -9.52
CA VAL A 41 9.22 24.34 -8.98
C VAL A 41 7.87 23.95 -8.38
N GLU A 42 7.19 24.88 -7.71
CA GLU A 42 5.83 24.66 -7.21
C GLU A 42 4.86 24.33 -8.36
N LEU A 43 4.90 25.10 -9.46
CA LEU A 43 4.08 24.85 -10.63
C LEU A 43 4.36 23.46 -11.25
N GLU A 44 5.63 23.07 -11.40
CA GLU A 44 5.98 21.73 -11.92
C GLU A 44 5.49 20.60 -11.00
N VAL A 45 5.46 20.81 -9.67
CA VAL A 45 4.89 19.84 -8.73
C VAL A 45 3.38 19.75 -8.86
N ARG A 46 2.68 20.88 -9.00
CA ARG A 46 1.21 20.89 -9.19
C ARG A 46 0.83 20.17 -10.49
N GLU A 47 1.52 20.45 -11.59
CA GLU A 47 1.33 19.73 -12.86
C GLU A 47 1.58 18.22 -12.71
N LEU A 48 2.59 17.81 -11.94
CA LEU A 48 2.86 16.40 -11.66
C LEU A 48 1.73 15.73 -10.87
N LEU A 49 1.18 16.41 -9.87
CA LEU A 49 0.03 15.91 -9.10
C LEU A 49 -1.20 15.76 -10.00
N GLY A 50 -1.52 16.79 -10.79
CA GLY A 50 -2.63 16.78 -11.73
C GLY A 50 -2.53 15.68 -12.77
N ALA A 51 -1.34 15.47 -13.34
CA ALA A 51 -1.07 14.39 -14.29
C ALA A 51 -1.33 12.98 -13.72
N GLN A 52 -1.36 12.82 -12.40
CA GLN A 52 -1.62 11.57 -11.70
C GLN A 52 -2.98 11.58 -10.96
N GLU A 53 -3.87 12.50 -11.34
CA GLU A 53 -5.23 12.66 -10.79
C GLU A 53 -5.27 12.97 -9.29
N PHE A 54 -4.23 13.63 -8.77
CA PHE A 54 -4.24 14.28 -7.47
C PHE A 54 -4.69 15.74 -7.60
N ASP A 55 -5.02 16.35 -6.46
CA ASP A 55 -5.43 17.75 -6.40
C ASP A 55 -4.25 18.67 -6.75
N GLU A 56 -4.39 19.41 -7.86
CA GLU A 56 -3.42 20.42 -8.29
C GLU A 56 -3.34 21.59 -7.30
N GLU A 57 -4.41 21.81 -6.53
CA GLU A 57 -4.50 22.85 -5.50
C GLU A 57 -4.06 22.37 -4.12
N ALA A 58 -3.52 21.13 -4.01
CA ALA A 58 -2.97 20.62 -2.76
C ALA A 58 -1.97 21.62 -2.12
N PRO A 59 -1.92 21.74 -0.78
CA PRO A 59 -1.01 22.67 -0.15
C PRO A 59 0.45 22.34 -0.47
N VAL A 60 1.19 23.37 -0.87
CA VAL A 60 2.64 23.33 -1.06
C VAL A 60 3.26 24.27 -0.04
N VAL A 61 3.92 23.70 0.97
CA VAL A 61 4.54 24.47 2.05
C VAL A 61 6.05 24.46 1.88
N ARG A 62 6.65 25.65 1.80
CA ARG A 62 8.09 25.84 1.65
C ARG A 62 8.78 25.67 3.00
N VAL A 63 9.72 24.74 3.08
CA VAL A 63 10.35 24.37 4.34
C VAL A 63 11.86 24.26 4.21
N SER A 64 12.55 24.44 5.34
CA SER A 64 13.91 23.97 5.52
C SER A 64 13.94 23.04 6.72
N ALA A 65 13.85 21.73 6.45
CA ALA A 65 13.86 20.73 7.52
C ALA A 65 15.16 20.79 8.35
N LEU A 66 16.29 21.12 7.71
CA LEU A 66 17.57 21.23 8.41
C LEU A 66 17.60 22.44 9.34
N LYS A 67 17.24 23.63 8.85
CA LYS A 67 17.25 24.85 9.67
C LYS A 67 16.23 24.82 10.80
N ALA A 68 15.06 24.23 10.54
CA ALA A 68 14.05 23.98 11.58
C ALA A 68 14.63 23.10 12.70
N LEU A 69 15.35 22.02 12.33
CA LEU A 69 15.99 21.13 13.30
C LEU A 69 17.13 21.81 14.08
N GLU A 70 17.84 22.75 13.46
CA GLU A 70 18.86 23.59 14.11
C GLU A 70 18.25 24.65 15.05
N GLY A 71 16.93 24.83 15.04
CA GLY A 71 16.20 25.75 15.91
C GLY A 71 16.01 27.15 15.35
N ASP A 72 16.17 27.35 14.05
CA ASP A 72 15.84 28.63 13.41
C ASP A 72 14.32 28.86 13.43
N GLU A 73 13.88 29.90 14.15
CA GLU A 73 12.47 30.20 14.42
C GLU A 73 11.62 30.30 13.14
N LYS A 74 12.18 30.88 12.06
CA LYS A 74 11.46 31.01 10.78
C LYS A 74 11.11 29.64 10.21
N TRP A 75 12.08 28.73 10.23
CA TRP A 75 11.93 27.41 9.63
C TRP A 75 11.21 26.43 10.55
N VAL A 76 11.33 26.57 11.87
CA VAL A 76 10.45 25.90 12.84
C VAL A 76 8.99 26.25 12.53
N LYS A 77 8.69 27.54 12.34
CA LYS A 77 7.33 27.98 12.01
C LYS A 77 6.83 27.38 10.69
N SER A 78 7.68 27.26 9.67
CA SER A 78 7.29 26.62 8.39
C SER A 78 6.91 25.14 8.54
N VAL A 79 7.48 24.42 9.52
CA VAL A 79 7.12 23.03 9.81
C VAL A 79 5.81 22.96 10.59
N GLU A 80 5.55 23.91 11.49
CA GLU A 80 4.24 24.05 12.13
C GLU A 80 3.16 24.35 11.09
N ASP A 81 3.40 25.28 10.17
CA ASP A 81 2.46 25.62 9.10
C ASP A 81 2.22 24.43 8.15
N LEU A 82 3.24 23.59 7.92
CA LEU A 82 3.09 22.32 7.20
C LEU A 82 2.14 21.37 7.95
N MET A 83 2.24 21.29 9.27
CA MET A 83 1.36 20.44 10.09
C MET A 83 -0.06 21.02 10.16
N ASP A 84 -0.21 22.33 10.26
CA ASP A 84 -1.52 23.00 10.20
C ASP A 84 -2.21 22.70 8.86
N ALA A 85 -1.46 22.77 7.74
CA ALA A 85 -1.99 22.42 6.42
C ALA A 85 -2.39 20.94 6.31
N VAL A 86 -1.67 20.03 6.99
CA VAL A 86 -2.04 18.61 7.09
C VAL A 86 -3.36 18.45 7.82
N ASP A 87 -3.51 19.10 8.99
CA ASP A 87 -4.72 19.02 9.81
C ASP A 87 -5.95 19.63 9.10
N GLU A 88 -5.76 20.68 8.31
CA GLU A 88 -6.85 21.34 7.57
C GLU A 88 -7.25 20.63 6.28
N SER A 89 -6.28 20.05 5.56
CA SER A 89 -6.50 19.56 4.19
C SER A 89 -6.71 18.05 4.09
N ILE A 90 -6.25 17.29 5.09
CA ILE A 90 -6.41 15.83 5.10
C ILE A 90 -7.56 15.48 6.06
N PRO A 91 -8.75 15.10 5.56
CA PRO A 91 -9.85 14.73 6.43
C PRO A 91 -9.49 13.49 7.25
N ASP A 92 -10.07 13.42 8.45
CA ASP A 92 -10.01 12.21 9.26
C ASP A 92 -10.43 11.00 8.41
N PRO A 93 -9.59 9.96 8.29
CA PRO A 93 -9.91 8.82 7.46
C PRO A 93 -11.16 8.14 8.02
N VAL A 94 -12.16 7.94 7.17
CA VAL A 94 -13.34 7.14 7.52
C VAL A 94 -12.87 5.71 7.75
N ARG A 95 -12.75 5.34 9.02
CA ARG A 95 -12.35 3.99 9.42
C ARG A 95 -13.48 3.03 9.06
N GLU A 96 -13.19 2.03 8.23
CA GLU A 96 -14.16 1.02 7.80
C GLU A 96 -14.47 -0.01 8.90
N THR A 97 -14.88 0.46 10.08
CA THR A 97 -15.09 -0.35 11.29
C THR A 97 -16.29 -1.29 11.19
N ASP A 98 -17.30 -0.94 10.39
CA ASP A 98 -18.50 -1.75 10.18
C ASP A 98 -18.28 -2.95 9.24
N LYS A 99 -17.14 -2.99 8.52
CA LYS A 99 -16.82 -4.11 7.63
C LYS A 99 -16.26 -5.31 8.41
N PRO A 100 -16.31 -6.53 7.85
CA PRO A 100 -15.64 -7.67 8.45
C PRO A 100 -14.15 -7.43 8.68
N PHE A 101 -13.66 -7.83 9.85
CA PHE A 101 -12.25 -7.69 10.24
C PHE A 101 -11.30 -8.28 9.19
N LEU A 102 -10.28 -7.51 8.82
CA LEU A 102 -9.14 -7.96 8.01
C LEU A 102 -7.89 -7.19 8.43
N MET A 103 -6.84 -7.92 8.76
CA MET A 103 -5.52 -7.38 9.05
C MET A 103 -4.45 -8.17 8.29
N PRO A 104 -3.71 -7.53 7.36
CA PRO A 104 -2.60 -8.18 6.67
C PRO A 104 -1.45 -8.44 7.66
N VAL A 105 -0.81 -9.61 7.54
CA VAL A 105 0.36 -9.94 8.36
C VAL A 105 1.59 -9.29 7.72
N GLU A 106 2.23 -8.42 8.49
CA GLU A 106 3.49 -7.74 8.15
C GLU A 106 4.68 -8.48 8.75
N ASP A 107 4.61 -8.81 10.05
CA ASP A 107 5.66 -9.54 10.78
C ASP A 107 5.08 -10.51 11.83
N VAL A 108 5.87 -11.54 12.17
CA VAL A 108 5.50 -12.59 13.13
C VAL A 108 6.59 -12.79 14.19
N PHE A 109 6.21 -12.68 15.45
CA PHE A 109 7.08 -12.79 16.62
C PHE A 109 6.64 -13.92 17.54
N THR A 110 7.60 -14.50 18.27
CA THR A 110 7.32 -15.39 19.40
C THR A 110 7.65 -14.65 20.68
N ILE A 111 6.66 -14.50 21.56
CA ILE A 111 6.86 -13.95 22.89
C ILE A 111 6.94 -15.11 23.88
N THR A 112 8.12 -15.29 24.48
CA THR A 112 8.38 -16.35 25.47
C THR A 112 7.33 -16.31 26.58
N GLY A 113 6.65 -17.44 26.77
CA GLY A 113 5.61 -17.59 27.81
C GLY A 113 4.24 -16.99 27.46
N ARG A 114 4.07 -16.31 26.32
CA ARG A 114 2.74 -15.82 25.85
C ARG A 114 2.26 -16.52 24.59
N GLY A 115 3.14 -16.73 23.60
CA GLY A 115 2.79 -17.37 22.33
C GLY A 115 3.21 -16.54 21.11
N THR A 116 2.54 -16.80 19.98
CA THR A 116 2.84 -16.16 18.70
C THR A 116 2.05 -14.86 18.55
N VAL A 117 2.74 -13.78 18.20
CA VAL A 117 2.16 -12.47 17.91
C VAL A 117 2.34 -12.17 16.43
N VAL A 118 1.23 -11.87 15.74
CA VAL A 118 1.25 -11.36 14.37
C VAL A 118 1.01 -9.86 14.41
N THR A 119 1.73 -9.11 13.59
CA THR A 119 1.64 -7.65 13.56
C THR A 119 1.22 -7.17 12.18
N GLY A 120 0.49 -6.06 12.15
CA GLY A 120 0.15 -5.36 10.93
C GLY A 120 -0.85 -4.24 11.19
N ARG A 121 -1.11 -3.46 10.14
CA ARG A 121 -2.19 -2.47 10.16
C ARG A 121 -3.55 -3.12 9.92
N VAL A 122 -4.54 -2.85 10.77
CA VAL A 122 -5.92 -3.28 10.51
C VAL A 122 -6.45 -2.54 9.28
N GLU A 123 -6.75 -3.28 8.21
CA GLU A 123 -7.25 -2.71 6.95
C GLU A 123 -8.71 -2.29 7.10
N ARG A 124 -9.53 -3.15 7.72
CA ARG A 124 -10.96 -2.92 7.94
C ARG A 124 -11.49 -3.70 9.14
N GLY A 125 -12.64 -3.27 9.65
CA GLY A 125 -13.35 -3.88 10.76
C GLY A 125 -12.75 -3.60 12.14
N VAL A 126 -13.25 -4.34 13.12
CA VAL A 126 -12.83 -4.31 14.52
C VAL A 126 -12.58 -5.75 14.97
N ILE A 127 -11.55 -5.94 15.81
CA ILE A 127 -11.25 -7.21 16.47
C ILE A 127 -11.23 -7.00 17.98
N ASN A 128 -11.97 -7.84 18.71
CA ASN A 128 -11.93 -7.86 20.17
C ASN A 128 -11.07 -9.00 20.70
N VAL A 129 -10.55 -8.84 21.91
CA VAL A 129 -9.92 -9.95 22.63
C VAL A 129 -10.93 -11.08 22.83
N ASN A 130 -10.50 -12.32 22.60
CA ASN A 130 -11.26 -13.57 22.61
C ASN A 130 -12.16 -13.84 21.40
N GLU A 131 -12.07 -13.04 20.33
CA GLU A 131 -12.77 -13.37 19.07
C GLU A 131 -12.04 -14.45 18.26
N GLU A 132 -12.82 -15.28 17.57
CA GLU A 132 -12.33 -16.26 16.61
C GLU A 132 -11.98 -15.60 15.29
N VAL A 133 -10.86 -16.03 14.69
CA VAL A 133 -10.34 -15.53 13.43
C VAL A 133 -9.83 -16.67 12.55
N GLU A 134 -9.72 -16.40 11.26
CA GLU A 134 -9.07 -17.26 10.28
C GLU A 134 -7.79 -16.62 9.77
N ILE A 135 -6.74 -17.42 9.60
CA ILE A 135 -5.50 -17.04 8.92
C ILE A 135 -5.55 -17.63 7.52
N VAL A 136 -5.46 -16.76 6.49
CA VAL A 136 -5.74 -17.09 5.09
C VAL A 136 -4.63 -16.56 4.18
N GLY A 137 -4.33 -17.29 3.10
CA GLY A 137 -3.35 -16.90 2.07
C GLY A 137 -2.02 -17.64 2.21
N ILE A 138 -1.21 -17.60 1.15
CA ILE A 138 0.09 -18.27 0.91
C ILE A 138 0.01 -19.80 0.93
N ARG A 139 -0.67 -20.35 1.92
CA ARG A 139 -0.96 -21.77 2.13
C ARG A 139 -2.38 -22.06 1.68
N THR A 140 -2.63 -23.32 1.30
CA THR A 140 -3.95 -23.78 0.87
C THR A 140 -4.93 -23.92 2.04
N ASP A 141 -4.43 -24.24 3.24
CA ASP A 141 -5.26 -24.50 4.40
C ASP A 141 -5.61 -23.20 5.14
N VAL A 142 -6.90 -23.05 5.47
CA VAL A 142 -7.39 -21.98 6.33
C VAL A 142 -7.23 -22.42 7.78
N THR A 143 -6.49 -21.63 8.58
CA THR A 143 -6.23 -21.96 9.97
C THR A 143 -7.15 -21.15 10.89
N LYS A 144 -8.00 -21.84 11.66
CA LYS A 144 -8.85 -21.21 12.67
C LYS A 144 -8.13 -21.08 14.00
N THR A 145 -8.33 -19.95 14.67
CA THR A 145 -7.72 -19.66 15.96
C THR A 145 -8.50 -18.57 16.69
N THR A 146 -8.06 -18.21 17.90
CA THR A 146 -8.65 -17.16 18.73
C THR A 146 -7.60 -16.10 19.04
N VAL A 147 -7.98 -14.83 18.90
CA VAL A 147 -7.17 -13.70 19.39
C VAL A 147 -7.28 -13.65 20.91
N THR A 148 -6.14 -13.70 21.60
CA THR A 148 -6.09 -13.74 23.08
C THR A 148 -5.52 -12.46 23.69
N GLY A 149 -5.08 -11.53 22.86
CA GLY A 149 -4.64 -10.21 23.26
C GLY A 149 -4.46 -9.33 22.04
N VAL A 150 -4.76 -8.04 22.21
CA VAL A 150 -4.48 -6.99 21.24
C VAL A 150 -3.52 -6.01 21.92
N GLU A 151 -2.42 -5.67 21.25
CA GLU A 151 -1.38 -4.80 21.79
C GLU A 151 -1.00 -3.72 20.76
N MET A 152 -0.85 -2.47 21.20
CA MET A 152 -0.29 -1.38 20.40
C MET A 152 0.77 -0.66 21.23
N PHE A 153 2.00 -0.53 20.71
CA PHE A 153 3.12 0.13 21.39
C PHE A 153 3.33 -0.32 22.86
N ARG A 154 3.31 -1.63 23.13
CA ARG A 154 3.45 -2.21 24.48
C ARG A 154 2.30 -1.92 25.45
N LYS A 155 1.17 -1.40 24.95
CA LYS A 155 -0.06 -1.21 25.71
C LYS A 155 -1.08 -2.26 25.29
N LEU A 156 -1.66 -2.93 26.28
CA LEU A 156 -2.79 -3.84 26.05
C LEU A 156 -4.03 -3.01 25.74
N LEU A 157 -4.78 -3.47 24.74
CA LEU A 157 -6.04 -2.89 24.31
C LEU A 157 -7.14 -3.95 24.42
N ASP A 158 -8.37 -3.50 24.67
CA ASP A 158 -9.55 -4.36 24.66
C ASP A 158 -9.98 -4.74 23.23
N GLN A 159 -9.69 -3.85 22.27
CA GLN A 159 -9.98 -4.04 20.85
C GLN A 159 -8.91 -3.39 19.95
N GLY A 160 -8.83 -3.82 18.70
CA GLY A 160 -8.13 -3.13 17.62
C GLY A 160 -9.11 -2.79 16.50
N GLN A 161 -8.94 -1.65 15.84
CA GLN A 161 -9.86 -1.20 14.80
C GLN A 161 -9.13 -0.73 13.54
N ALA A 162 -9.86 -0.62 12.43
CA ALA A 162 -9.34 -0.12 11.16
C ALA A 162 -8.45 1.12 11.33
N GLY A 163 -7.28 1.09 10.72
CA GLY A 163 -6.25 2.12 10.80
C GLY A 163 -5.17 1.88 11.87
N ASP A 164 -5.45 1.06 12.90
CA ASP A 164 -4.52 0.79 13.99
C ASP A 164 -3.39 -0.15 13.56
N ASN A 165 -2.16 0.13 14.00
CA ASN A 165 -1.03 -0.81 13.89
C ASN A 165 -0.95 -1.64 15.17
N VAL A 166 -1.35 -2.91 15.12
CA VAL A 166 -1.50 -3.75 16.31
C VAL A 166 -0.69 -5.03 16.21
N GLY A 167 -0.36 -5.60 17.36
CA GLY A 167 0.04 -6.99 17.54
C GLY A 167 -1.12 -7.80 18.08
N LEU A 168 -1.48 -8.89 17.39
CA LEU A 168 -2.48 -9.85 17.83
C LEU A 168 -1.79 -11.09 18.40
N LEU A 169 -2.03 -11.39 19.67
CA LEU A 169 -1.58 -12.64 20.29
C LEU A 169 -2.54 -13.77 19.89
N ILE A 170 -2.03 -14.76 19.15
CA ILE A 170 -2.85 -15.82 18.57
C ILE A 170 -2.66 -17.14 19.34
N ARG A 171 -3.78 -17.79 19.68
CA ARG A 171 -3.79 -19.02 20.47
C ARG A 171 -3.35 -20.24 19.68
N GLY A 172 -2.40 -21.00 20.22
CA GLY A 172 -2.10 -22.36 19.77
C GLY A 172 -1.44 -22.46 18.39
N ILE A 173 -1.04 -21.34 17.82
CA ILE A 173 -0.36 -21.27 16.53
C ILE A 173 1.12 -21.02 16.77
N LYS A 174 2.00 -21.78 16.09
CA LYS A 174 3.45 -21.55 16.17
C LYS A 174 3.89 -20.50 15.17
N ARG A 175 5.07 -19.92 15.39
CA ARG A 175 5.61 -18.89 14.50
C ARG A 175 5.84 -19.42 13.08
N GLU A 176 6.26 -20.66 12.93
CA GLU A 176 6.44 -21.32 11.63
C GLU A 176 5.13 -21.62 10.90
N ASP A 177 4.00 -21.55 11.60
CA ASP A 177 2.67 -21.84 11.05
C ASP A 177 1.99 -20.61 10.46
N VAL A 178 2.60 -19.42 10.61
CA VAL A 178 2.11 -18.14 10.07
C VAL A 178 3.24 -17.37 9.43
N GLU A 179 2.96 -16.72 8.31
CA GLU A 179 3.96 -15.93 7.59
C GLU A 179 3.41 -14.63 7.02
N ARG A 180 4.34 -13.73 6.70
CA ARG A 180 4.05 -12.49 5.98
C ARG A 180 3.38 -12.82 4.64
N GLY A 181 2.38 -12.03 4.27
CA GLY A 181 1.56 -12.25 3.07
C GLY A 181 0.24 -12.96 3.33
N GLN A 182 0.10 -13.60 4.49
CA GLN A 182 -1.20 -14.03 4.98
C GLN A 182 -2.01 -12.84 5.53
N VAL A 183 -3.30 -13.06 5.73
CA VAL A 183 -4.20 -12.12 6.40
C VAL A 183 -4.89 -12.81 7.57
N VAL A 184 -5.15 -12.06 8.64
CA VAL A 184 -6.07 -12.46 9.72
C VAL A 184 -7.43 -11.85 9.41
N VAL A 185 -8.46 -12.68 9.31
CA VAL A 185 -9.80 -12.25 8.89
C VAL A 185 -10.88 -12.74 9.85
N LYS A 186 -12.01 -12.06 9.84
CA LYS A 186 -13.25 -12.61 10.39
C LYS A 186 -13.56 -13.94 9.66
N PRO A 187 -13.94 -15.01 10.36
CA PRO A 187 -14.15 -16.30 9.73
C PRO A 187 -15.15 -16.25 8.56
N GLY A 188 -14.77 -16.83 7.42
CA GLY A 188 -15.61 -16.97 6.24
C GLY A 188 -15.81 -15.70 5.41
N THR A 189 -15.12 -14.59 5.70
CA THR A 189 -15.37 -13.31 5.01
C THR A 189 -14.42 -12.99 3.87
N THR A 190 -13.27 -13.67 3.80
CA THR A 190 -12.30 -13.53 2.69
C THR A 190 -11.66 -14.89 2.44
N THR A 191 -11.60 -15.31 1.18
CA THR A 191 -11.09 -16.62 0.78
C THR A 191 -9.80 -16.52 -0.02
N PRO A 192 -8.94 -17.55 0.00
CA PRO A 192 -7.72 -17.59 -0.79
C PRO A 192 -8.02 -18.00 -2.24
N HIS A 193 -7.42 -17.28 -3.20
CA HIS A 193 -7.58 -17.52 -4.63
C HIS A 193 -6.24 -17.58 -5.35
N THR A 194 -6.21 -18.31 -6.46
CA THR A 194 -5.04 -18.51 -7.33
C THR A 194 -5.26 -17.97 -8.74
N GLU A 195 -6.50 -17.68 -9.13
CA GLU A 195 -6.81 -17.24 -10.48
C GLU A 195 -7.85 -16.12 -10.47
N PHE A 196 -7.55 -15.03 -11.19
CA PHE A 196 -8.42 -13.86 -11.30
C PHE A 196 -8.28 -13.18 -12.67
N GLU A 197 -9.33 -12.46 -13.06
CA GLU A 197 -9.30 -11.47 -14.12
C GLU A 197 -8.98 -10.11 -13.49
N GLY A 198 -8.03 -9.39 -14.06
CA GLY A 198 -7.62 -8.08 -13.60
C GLY A 198 -7.49 -7.09 -14.74
N GLN A 199 -7.64 -5.82 -14.42
CA GLN A 199 -7.31 -4.71 -15.30
C GLN A 199 -6.05 -4.04 -14.76
N ALA A 200 -5.06 -3.81 -15.62
CA ALA A 200 -3.80 -3.21 -15.21
C ALA A 200 -3.33 -2.15 -16.20
N TYR A 201 -2.78 -1.08 -15.65
CA TYR A 201 -1.95 -0.10 -16.32
C TYR A 201 -0.49 -0.55 -16.27
N ILE A 202 0.17 -0.61 -17.42
CA ILE A 202 1.59 -0.95 -17.53
C ILE A 202 2.37 0.35 -17.63
N LEU A 203 3.30 0.55 -16.69
CA LEU A 203 4.06 1.79 -16.64
C LEU A 203 4.85 1.99 -17.93
N SER A 204 4.81 3.21 -18.44
CA SER A 204 5.61 3.63 -19.57
C SER A 204 7.10 3.64 -19.22
N LYS A 205 7.94 3.75 -20.24
CA LYS A 205 9.39 3.91 -20.06
C LYS A 205 9.73 5.15 -19.23
N ASP A 206 9.00 6.24 -19.43
CA ASP A 206 9.27 7.52 -18.79
C ASP A 206 8.84 7.55 -17.32
N GLU A 207 7.91 6.66 -16.94
CA GLU A 207 7.50 6.40 -15.56
C GLU A 207 8.40 5.37 -14.83
N GLY A 208 9.52 4.97 -15.46
CA GLY A 208 10.45 4.00 -14.88
C GLY A 208 10.02 2.54 -15.04
N GLY A 209 9.01 2.28 -15.88
CA GLY A 209 8.52 0.96 -16.21
C GLY A 209 9.41 0.17 -17.18
N ARG A 210 8.78 -0.68 -17.98
CA ARG A 210 9.50 -1.51 -18.95
C ARG A 210 9.97 -0.68 -20.15
N HIS A 211 11.09 -1.11 -20.73
CA HIS A 211 11.57 -0.57 -22.01
C HIS A 211 10.99 -1.29 -23.23
N THR A 212 10.56 -2.54 -23.05
CA THR A 212 10.11 -3.42 -24.12
C THR A 212 8.75 -4.03 -23.76
N PRO A 213 7.94 -4.40 -24.78
CA PRO A 213 6.67 -5.06 -24.54
C PRO A 213 6.85 -6.40 -23.81
N PHE A 214 5.75 -6.93 -23.30
CA PHE A 214 5.66 -8.32 -22.88
C PHE A 214 4.56 -9.06 -23.65
N PHE A 215 4.65 -10.38 -23.65
CA PHE A 215 3.79 -11.28 -24.39
C PHE A 215 3.05 -12.22 -23.43
N ASN A 216 2.19 -13.07 -23.99
CA ASN A 216 1.61 -14.19 -23.26
C ASN A 216 2.65 -15.05 -22.53
N ASN A 217 2.26 -15.61 -21.38
CA ASN A 217 3.13 -16.35 -20.45
C ASN A 217 4.20 -15.49 -19.77
N TYR A 218 4.05 -14.17 -19.75
CA TYR A 218 4.85 -13.29 -18.91
C TYR A 218 4.68 -13.65 -17.42
N ARG A 219 5.80 -13.66 -16.66
CA ARG A 219 5.84 -14.16 -15.27
C ARG A 219 6.40 -13.16 -14.26
N PRO A 220 5.72 -12.03 -14.01
CA PRO A 220 6.15 -11.07 -13.01
C PRO A 220 5.78 -11.53 -11.58
N GLN A 221 6.21 -10.73 -10.62
CA GLN A 221 5.71 -10.79 -9.24
C GLN A 221 4.50 -9.87 -9.11
N PHE A 222 3.43 -10.35 -8.49
CA PHE A 222 2.26 -9.56 -8.12
C PHE A 222 2.34 -9.23 -6.63
N TYR A 223 2.43 -7.95 -6.33
CA TYR A 223 2.46 -7.45 -4.96
C TYR A 223 1.03 -7.22 -4.46
N PHE A 224 0.60 -8.07 -3.53
CA PHE A 224 -0.67 -7.94 -2.82
C PHE A 224 -0.39 -7.61 -1.36
N ARG A 225 -0.83 -6.43 -0.92
CA ARG A 225 -0.71 -5.92 0.46
C ARG A 225 0.73 -5.93 0.99
N THR A 226 1.20 -7.07 1.50
CA THR A 226 2.51 -7.23 2.16
C THR A 226 3.43 -8.22 1.44
N THR A 227 2.98 -8.90 0.37
CA THR A 227 3.72 -10.01 -0.26
C THR A 227 3.77 -9.94 -1.78
N ASP A 228 4.89 -10.39 -2.33
CA ASP A 228 5.08 -10.66 -3.76
C ASP A 228 4.77 -12.14 -4.06
N VAL A 229 3.86 -12.40 -4.99
CA VAL A 229 3.56 -13.76 -5.48
C VAL A 229 3.73 -13.81 -6.99
N THR A 230 4.55 -14.72 -7.48
CA THR A 230 4.73 -14.89 -8.93
C THR A 230 3.42 -15.35 -9.57
N GLY A 231 3.05 -14.71 -10.68
CA GLY A 231 1.88 -15.09 -11.47
C GLY A 231 2.25 -15.31 -12.94
N VAL A 232 1.42 -16.05 -13.65
CA VAL A 232 1.52 -16.19 -15.12
C VAL A 232 0.38 -15.39 -15.74
N VAL A 233 0.73 -14.49 -16.65
CA VAL A 233 -0.21 -13.64 -17.37
C VAL A 233 -0.69 -14.34 -18.64
N THR A 234 -2.01 -14.32 -18.84
CA THR A 234 -2.67 -14.65 -20.11
C THR A 234 -3.44 -13.42 -20.60
N LEU A 235 -3.08 -12.96 -21.79
CA LEU A 235 -3.67 -11.83 -22.49
C LEU A 235 -4.96 -12.25 -23.20
N PRO A 236 -5.89 -11.30 -23.45
CA PRO A 236 -7.12 -11.56 -24.18
C PRO A 236 -6.86 -12.07 -25.59
N GLU A 237 -7.83 -12.80 -26.15
CA GLU A 237 -7.76 -13.25 -27.54
C GLU A 237 -7.59 -12.05 -28.50
N GLY A 238 -6.68 -12.17 -29.45
CA GLY A 238 -6.32 -11.08 -30.37
C GLY A 238 -5.27 -10.08 -29.83
N THR A 239 -4.89 -10.16 -28.55
CA THR A 239 -3.81 -9.35 -27.97
C THR A 239 -2.50 -10.14 -27.96
N GLU A 240 -1.60 -9.84 -28.89
CA GLU A 240 -0.30 -10.54 -28.99
C GLU A 240 0.73 -10.03 -27.97
N MET A 241 0.76 -8.73 -27.73
CA MET A 241 1.71 -8.07 -26.85
C MET A 241 1.10 -6.84 -26.18
N VAL A 242 1.67 -6.44 -25.05
CA VAL A 242 1.30 -5.22 -24.30
C VAL A 242 2.51 -4.29 -24.25
N MET A 243 2.32 -3.05 -24.66
CA MET A 243 3.37 -2.03 -24.70
C MET A 243 3.46 -1.31 -23.35
N PRO A 244 4.66 -0.80 -22.98
CA PRO A 244 4.78 0.15 -21.87
C PRO A 244 3.87 1.37 -22.10
N GLY A 245 3.04 1.72 -21.12
CA GLY A 245 2.04 2.79 -21.20
C GLY A 245 0.61 2.31 -21.52
N ASP A 246 0.42 1.02 -21.84
CA ASP A 246 -0.90 0.49 -22.17
C ASP A 246 -1.74 0.18 -20.92
N ASN A 247 -3.06 0.29 -21.08
CA ASN A 247 -4.03 -0.36 -20.20
C ASN A 247 -4.45 -1.68 -20.83
N THR A 248 -4.43 -2.77 -20.06
CA THR A 248 -4.77 -4.10 -20.55
C THR A 248 -5.60 -4.88 -19.53
N GLU A 249 -6.53 -5.69 -20.04
CA GLU A 249 -7.16 -6.75 -19.27
C GLU A 249 -6.26 -7.99 -19.31
N MET A 250 -6.22 -8.75 -18.22
CA MET A 250 -5.44 -9.99 -18.17
C MET A 250 -6.07 -11.00 -17.22
N THR A 251 -5.93 -12.27 -17.57
CA THR A 251 -6.12 -13.38 -16.62
C THR A 251 -4.76 -13.71 -15.98
N VAL A 252 -4.73 -13.80 -14.66
CA VAL A 252 -3.52 -14.08 -13.89
C VAL A 252 -3.70 -15.37 -13.10
N LYS A 253 -2.72 -16.26 -13.22
CA LYS A 253 -2.61 -17.48 -12.40
C LYS A 253 -1.41 -17.40 -11.47
N LEU A 254 -1.65 -17.26 -10.17
CA LEU A 254 -0.66 -17.19 -9.11
C LEU A 254 -0.10 -18.57 -8.76
N ILE A 255 1.18 -18.64 -8.39
CA ILE A 255 1.82 -19.89 -7.95
C ILE A 255 1.41 -20.30 -6.52
N GLN A 256 0.91 -19.35 -5.74
CA GLN A 256 0.42 -19.54 -4.37
C GLN A 256 -0.92 -18.82 -4.21
N PRO A 257 -1.82 -19.35 -3.36
CA PRO A 257 -3.07 -18.68 -3.04
C PRO A 257 -2.84 -17.34 -2.35
N VAL A 258 -3.64 -16.35 -2.68
CA VAL A 258 -3.66 -15.03 -2.02
C VAL A 258 -5.09 -14.74 -1.57
N ALA A 259 -5.25 -14.25 -0.34
CA ALA A 259 -6.53 -13.78 0.14
C ALA A 259 -6.95 -12.52 -0.61
N MET A 260 -7.99 -12.61 -1.43
CA MET A 260 -8.42 -11.48 -2.27
C MET A 260 -9.94 -11.40 -2.37
N ASP A 261 -10.42 -10.18 -2.53
CA ASP A 261 -11.80 -9.85 -2.89
C ASP A 261 -11.78 -9.11 -4.24
N GLU A 262 -12.91 -9.10 -4.94
CA GLU A 262 -13.05 -8.23 -6.12
C GLU A 262 -12.84 -6.77 -5.73
N GLY A 263 -12.07 -6.05 -6.54
CA GLY A 263 -11.65 -4.69 -6.25
C GLY A 263 -10.31 -4.55 -5.55
N LEU A 264 -9.70 -5.64 -5.07
CA LEU A 264 -8.36 -5.58 -4.47
C LEU A 264 -7.34 -5.06 -5.48
N ARG A 265 -6.58 -4.03 -5.06
CA ARG A 265 -5.50 -3.45 -5.85
C ARG A 265 -4.22 -4.27 -5.70
N PHE A 266 -3.40 -4.29 -6.75
CA PHE A 266 -2.09 -4.94 -6.76
C PHE A 266 -1.10 -4.15 -7.61
N ALA A 267 0.19 -4.34 -7.33
CA ALA A 267 1.26 -3.87 -8.21
C ALA A 267 1.90 -5.05 -8.95
N ILE A 268 2.38 -4.82 -10.16
CA ILE A 268 3.15 -5.78 -10.95
C ILE A 268 4.62 -5.37 -10.86
N ARG A 269 5.49 -6.28 -10.46
CA ARG A 269 6.89 -6.01 -10.17
C ARG A 269 7.83 -6.97 -10.89
N GLU A 270 8.99 -6.44 -11.27
CA GLU A 270 10.11 -7.18 -11.85
C GLU A 270 11.41 -6.76 -11.17
N GLY A 271 12.16 -7.73 -10.63
CA GLY A 271 13.44 -7.43 -9.97
C GLY A 271 13.32 -6.40 -8.83
N GLY A 272 12.17 -6.37 -8.15
CA GLY A 272 11.86 -5.42 -7.07
C GLY A 272 11.37 -4.04 -7.54
N ARG A 273 11.32 -3.76 -8.85
CA ARG A 273 10.79 -2.50 -9.41
C ARG A 273 9.34 -2.67 -9.83
N THR A 274 8.52 -1.64 -9.64
CA THR A 274 7.14 -1.66 -10.14
C THR A 274 7.14 -1.36 -11.64
N VAL A 275 6.43 -2.19 -12.39
CA VAL A 275 6.29 -2.08 -13.85
C VAL A 275 4.84 -1.98 -14.30
N GLY A 276 3.89 -2.11 -13.36
CA GLY A 276 2.48 -1.92 -13.61
C GLY A 276 1.69 -1.89 -12.32
N ALA A 277 0.44 -1.47 -12.42
CA ALA A 277 -0.51 -1.44 -11.33
C ALA A 277 -1.88 -1.86 -11.82
N GLY A 278 -2.63 -2.56 -10.99
CA GLY A 278 -3.91 -3.11 -11.40
C GLY A 278 -4.85 -3.37 -10.25
N ARG A 279 -6.01 -3.88 -10.64
CA ARG A 279 -7.11 -4.21 -9.74
C ARG A 279 -7.71 -5.55 -10.16
N VAL A 280 -8.05 -6.37 -9.18
CA VAL A 280 -8.86 -7.58 -9.37
C VAL A 280 -10.25 -7.16 -9.81
N VAL A 281 -10.66 -7.59 -10.99
CA VAL A 281 -12.00 -7.34 -11.55
C VAL A 281 -12.93 -8.46 -11.18
N LYS A 282 -12.47 -9.71 -11.30
CA LYS A 282 -13.29 -10.90 -11.06
C LYS A 282 -12.42 -12.06 -10.58
N ILE A 283 -12.92 -12.81 -9.61
CA ILE A 283 -12.24 -14.01 -9.10
C ILE A 283 -12.69 -15.23 -9.91
N ILE A 284 -11.75 -16.03 -10.39
CA ILE A 284 -12.02 -17.27 -11.15
C ILE A 284 -11.92 -18.50 -10.23
N LYS A 285 -10.84 -18.58 -9.44
CA LYS A 285 -10.52 -19.76 -8.63
C LYS A 285 -9.76 -19.39 -7.37
#